data_AF-A0A240E474-F1
#
_entry.id   AF-A0A240E474-F1
#
_cell.length_a   1.000
_cell.length_b   1.000
_cell.length_c   1.000
_cell.angle_alpha   90.00
_cell.angle_beta   90.00
_cell.angle_gamma   90.00
#
_symmetry.space_group_name_H-M   'P 1'
#
loop_
_entity.id
_entity.type
_entity.pdbx_description
1 polymer ?
#
loop_
_entity_poly.entity_id
_entity_poly.type
_entity_poly.pdbx_seq_one_letter_code
_entity_poly.pdbx_strand_id
1 'polypeptide(L)'
;MNLESLPLFSQVMRVLCSYRISEFQVSDIFSKVILLGVENNNINYQNVYRLVQRLVKEGYLIINNIKNPYTTYTETDGMMNLRDQFCIETNDTILELVKEQKQLELVILSLREEVDIYDELKRCYPDLQFKIEQLKQIKTREIRLIKNKYNALSSLISYLEE
;
A
#
# COMPACT_ATOMS: atom_id res chain seq x y z
N MET A 1 -23.04 8.65 20.77
CA MET A 1 -21.61 8.44 21.10
C MET A 1 -20.94 8.07 19.80
N ASN A 2 -20.00 8.89 19.35
CA ASN A 2 -19.45 8.78 18.01
C ASN A 2 -18.39 7.67 17.96
N LEU A 3 -18.25 7.01 16.80
CA LEU A 3 -17.36 5.86 16.65
C LEU A 3 -15.90 6.23 16.95
N GLU A 4 -15.49 7.45 16.57
CA GLU A 4 -14.13 7.98 16.73
C GLU A 4 -13.70 8.18 18.19
N SER A 5 -14.65 8.21 19.11
CA SER A 5 -14.37 8.35 20.55
C SER A 5 -14.00 7.02 21.23
N LEU A 6 -14.09 5.88 20.52
CA LEU A 6 -13.84 4.56 21.09
C LEU A 6 -12.34 4.23 21.15
N PRO A 7 -11.89 3.52 22.22
CA PRO A 7 -10.52 3.02 22.29
C PRO A 7 -10.20 2.12 21.09
N LEU A 8 -8.99 2.29 20.52
CA LEU A 8 -8.51 1.58 19.34
C LEU A 8 -9.24 1.91 18.02
N PHE A 9 -10.05 2.97 17.98
CA PHE A 9 -10.77 3.34 16.75
C PHE A 9 -9.81 3.56 15.58
N SER A 10 -8.74 4.34 15.74
CA SER A 10 -7.80 4.61 14.65
C SER A 10 -7.11 3.34 14.14
N GLN A 11 -6.74 2.42 15.04
CA GLN A 11 -6.12 1.15 14.67
C GLN A 11 -7.09 0.20 13.96
N VAL A 12 -8.34 0.13 14.42
CA VAL A 12 -9.39 -0.66 13.74
C VAL A 12 -9.72 -0.05 12.38
N MET A 13 -9.83 1.29 12.30
CA MET A 13 -10.06 1.98 11.03
C MET A 13 -8.94 1.69 10.03
N ARG A 14 -7.66 1.66 10.43
CA ARG A 14 -6.57 1.23 9.53
C ARG A 14 -6.84 -0.14 8.92
N VAL A 15 -7.30 -1.11 9.71
CA VAL A 15 -7.69 -2.43 9.19
C VAL A 15 -8.84 -2.32 8.19
N LEU A 16 -9.89 -1.55 8.52
CA LEU A 16 -11.05 -1.39 7.64
C LEU A 16 -10.72 -0.62 6.35
N CYS A 17 -9.79 0.32 6.39
CA CYS A 17 -9.29 1.02 5.20
C CYS A 17 -8.43 0.11 4.31
N SER A 18 -7.67 -0.82 4.90
CA SER A 18 -6.76 -1.70 4.16
C SER A 18 -7.37 -3.04 3.72
N TYR A 19 -8.47 -3.48 4.33
CA TYR A 19 -9.06 -4.79 4.07
C TYR A 19 -10.58 -4.71 3.92
N ARG A 20 -11.10 -5.45 2.93
CA ARG A 20 -12.52 -5.78 2.84
C ARG A 20 -12.82 -6.97 3.76
N ILE A 21 -13.63 -6.74 4.78
CA ILE A 21 -14.05 -7.74 5.76
C ILE A 21 -15.12 -8.64 5.13
N SER A 22 -14.77 -9.91 4.93
CA SER A 22 -15.66 -10.94 4.41
C SER A 22 -15.45 -12.21 5.22
N GLU A 23 -16.47 -12.61 5.97
CA GLU A 23 -16.45 -13.77 6.87
C GLU A 23 -15.33 -13.76 7.94
N PHE A 24 -14.86 -12.59 8.36
CA PHE A 24 -13.82 -12.53 9.39
C PHE A 24 -14.38 -12.77 10.77
N GLN A 25 -13.58 -13.37 11.64
CA GLN A 25 -13.78 -13.36 13.08
C GLN A 25 -13.17 -12.09 13.71
N VAL A 26 -13.55 -11.81 14.96
CA VAL A 26 -12.91 -10.72 15.72
C VAL A 26 -11.41 -10.97 15.92
N SER A 27 -10.99 -12.23 16.03
CA SER A 27 -9.58 -12.65 16.05
C SER A 27 -8.81 -12.27 14.77
N ASP A 28 -9.45 -12.36 13.60
CA ASP A 28 -8.83 -11.97 12.34
C ASP A 28 -8.61 -10.46 12.29
N ILE A 29 -9.62 -9.67 12.69
CA ILE A 29 -9.53 -8.21 12.81
C ILE A 29 -8.45 -7.83 13.82
N PHE A 30 -8.43 -8.46 14.99
CA PHE A 30 -7.44 -8.22 16.03
C PHE A 30 -6.01 -8.52 15.55
N SER A 31 -5.81 -9.64 14.84
CA SER A 31 -4.50 -10.00 14.30
C SER A 31 -4.02 -8.98 13.27
N LYS A 32 -4.92 -8.45 12.44
CA LYS A 32 -4.62 -7.36 11.49
C LYS A 32 -4.35 -6.03 12.19
N VAL A 33 -5.05 -5.72 13.28
CA VAL A 33 -4.77 -4.55 14.12
C VAL A 33 -3.35 -4.63 14.68
N ILE A 34 -2.93 -5.79 15.18
CA ILE A 34 -1.54 -6.01 15.66
C ILE A 34 -0.55 -5.79 14.51
N LEU A 35 -0.83 -6.34 13.33
CA LEU A 35 0.07 -6.27 12.17
C LEU A 35 0.24 -4.83 11.63
N LEU A 36 -0.85 -4.05 11.57
CA LEU A 36 -0.83 -2.67 11.08
C LEU A 36 -0.50 -1.62 12.16
N GLY A 37 -0.53 -2.03 13.44
CA GLY A 37 -0.39 -1.16 14.60
C GLY A 37 1.02 -1.13 15.19
N VAL A 38 2.08 -1.16 14.36
CA VAL A 38 3.47 -1.11 14.85
C VAL A 38 3.80 0.30 15.33
N GLU A 39 3.41 0.60 16.57
CA GLU A 39 4.03 1.54 17.50
C GLU A 39 3.49 1.22 18.92
N ASN A 40 4.36 1.22 19.92
CA ASN A 40 4.16 0.86 21.33
C ASN A 40 2.70 0.80 21.90
N ASN A 41 2.42 -0.35 22.55
CA ASN A 41 1.62 -0.55 23.78
C ASN A 41 0.07 -0.72 23.75
N ASN A 42 -0.38 -1.76 24.49
CA ASN A 42 -1.73 -1.97 25.06
C ASN A 42 -2.94 -2.23 24.12
N ILE A 43 -2.73 -2.91 22.99
CA ILE A 43 -3.85 -3.43 22.16
C ILE A 43 -4.63 -4.48 22.96
N ASN A 44 -5.91 -4.22 23.19
CA ASN A 44 -6.80 -5.07 23.99
C ASN A 44 -7.89 -5.69 23.10
N TYR A 45 -7.95 -7.03 23.07
CA TYR A 45 -8.95 -7.78 22.33
C TYR A 45 -10.39 -7.35 22.64
N GLN A 46 -10.71 -7.06 23.91
CA GLN A 46 -12.03 -6.63 24.33
C GLN A 46 -12.43 -5.28 23.71
N ASN A 47 -11.48 -4.37 23.52
CA ASN A 47 -11.75 -3.09 22.88
C ASN A 47 -12.01 -3.27 21.37
N VAL A 48 -11.24 -4.14 20.71
CA VAL A 48 -11.51 -4.53 19.31
C VAL A 48 -12.88 -5.20 19.19
N TYR A 49 -13.20 -6.16 20.07
CA TYR A 49 -14.50 -6.80 20.12
C TYR A 49 -15.65 -5.79 20.28
N ARG A 50 -15.52 -4.85 21.23
CA ARG A 50 -16.52 -3.79 21.44
C ARG A 50 -16.71 -2.90 20.22
N LEU A 51 -15.64 -2.55 19.52
CA LEU A 51 -15.70 -1.79 18.27
C LEU A 51 -16.42 -2.59 17.17
N VAL A 52 -16.12 -3.87 17.01
CA VAL A 52 -16.82 -4.75 16.06
C VAL A 52 -18.32 -4.82 16.39
N GLN A 53 -18.69 -5.00 17.65
CA GLN A 53 -20.10 -4.99 18.06
C GLN A 53 -20.77 -3.64 17.76
N ARG A 54 -20.03 -2.52 17.91
CA ARG A 54 -20.55 -1.20 17.56
C ARG A 54 -20.76 -1.06 16.05
N LEU A 55 -19.81 -1.52 15.24
CA LEU A 55 -19.92 -1.53 13.78
C LEU A 55 -21.13 -2.35 13.31
N VAL A 56 -21.43 -3.48 13.97
CA VAL A 56 -22.66 -4.25 13.71
C VAL A 56 -23.90 -3.44 14.07
N LYS A 57 -23.92 -2.81 15.25
CA LYS A 57 -25.06 -2.01 15.73
C LYS A 57 -25.36 -0.81 14.83
N GLU A 58 -24.33 -0.17 14.29
CA GLU A 58 -24.45 0.97 13.38
C GLU A 58 -24.71 0.53 11.92
N GLY A 59 -24.77 -0.77 11.66
CA GLY A 59 -25.13 -1.32 10.34
C GLY A 59 -23.99 -1.36 9.33
N TYR A 60 -22.73 -1.22 9.75
CA TYR A 60 -21.54 -1.34 8.89
C TYR A 60 -21.10 -2.80 8.68
N LEU A 61 -21.40 -3.68 9.66
CA LEU A 61 -21.12 -5.11 9.59
C LEU A 61 -22.41 -5.90 9.82
N ILE A 62 -22.55 -7.04 9.15
CA ILE A 62 -23.55 -8.06 9.44
C ILE A 62 -22.88 -9.31 10.00
N ILE A 63 -23.64 -10.05 10.80
CA ILE A 63 -23.20 -11.34 11.33
C ILE A 63 -23.63 -12.44 10.35
N ASN A 64 -22.68 -13.18 9.78
CA ASN A 64 -23.00 -14.27 8.86
C ASN A 64 -23.38 -15.55 9.60
N ASN A 65 -22.64 -15.87 10.67
CA ASN A 65 -22.83 -17.09 11.44
C ASN A 65 -22.68 -16.81 12.93
N ILE A 66 -23.70 -17.14 13.71
CA ILE A 66 -23.66 -17.04 15.18
C ILE A 66 -23.28 -18.42 15.73
N LYS A 67 -21.98 -18.68 15.79
CA LYS A 67 -21.42 -19.79 16.55
C LYS A 67 -20.37 -19.20 17.47
N ASN A 68 -20.57 -19.18 18.77
CA ASN A 68 -19.50 -18.77 19.70
C ASN A 68 -18.48 -19.93 19.77
N PRO A 69 -17.16 -19.72 19.57
CA PRO A 69 -16.43 -18.45 19.33
C PRO A 69 -16.27 -18.05 17.85
N TYR A 70 -16.66 -18.91 16.91
CA TYR A 70 -16.55 -18.75 15.45
C TYR A 70 -17.54 -17.77 14.81
N THR A 71 -17.90 -16.67 15.49
CA THR A 71 -18.82 -15.69 14.93
C THR A 71 -18.11 -14.89 13.86
N THR A 72 -18.67 -14.88 12.65
CA THR A 72 -18.06 -14.19 11.49
C THR A 72 -18.88 -12.99 11.04
N TYR A 73 -18.18 -11.99 10.51
CA TYR A 73 -18.73 -10.71 10.10
C TYR A 73 -18.38 -10.40 8.64
N THR A 74 -19.30 -9.75 7.93
CA THR A 74 -19.11 -9.24 6.56
C THR A 74 -19.59 -7.80 6.49
N GLU A 75 -18.97 -7.00 5.63
CA GLU A 75 -19.37 -5.62 5.38
C GLU A 75 -20.75 -5.49 4.75
N THR A 76 -21.42 -4.40 5.10
CA THR A 76 -22.58 -3.90 4.36
C THR A 76 -22.14 -2.80 3.39
N ASP A 77 -23.07 -2.37 2.53
CA ASP A 77 -22.87 -1.18 1.67
C ASP A 77 -22.61 0.09 2.50
N GLY A 78 -23.10 0.14 3.75
CA GLY A 78 -22.83 1.24 4.67
C GLY A 78 -21.34 1.41 5.02
N MET A 79 -20.53 0.35 4.89
CA MET A 79 -19.09 0.41 5.16
C MET A 79 -18.36 1.37 4.21
N MET A 80 -18.85 1.55 2.96
CA MET A 80 -18.26 2.52 2.03
C MET A 80 -18.35 3.94 2.59
N ASN A 81 -19.51 4.35 3.10
CA ASN A 81 -19.70 5.67 3.70
C ASN A 81 -18.78 5.90 4.92
N LEU A 82 -18.52 4.85 5.71
CA LEU A 82 -17.61 4.94 6.85
C LEU A 82 -16.16 5.16 6.37
N ARG A 83 -15.75 4.48 5.28
CA ARG A 83 -14.43 4.67 4.69
C ARG A 83 -14.27 6.07 4.12
N ASP A 84 -15.26 6.60 3.40
CA ASP A 84 -15.19 7.95 2.84
C ASP A 84 -14.97 9.02 3.92
N GLN A 85 -15.50 8.80 5.13
CA GLN A 85 -15.34 9.72 6.27
C GLN A 85 -13.98 9.63 6.98
N PHE A 86 -13.39 8.45 7.05
CA PHE A 86 -12.28 8.16 7.97
C PHE A 86 -11.03 7.55 7.31
N CYS A 87 -11.16 7.04 6.10
CA CYS A 87 -10.06 6.54 5.26
C CYS A 87 -9.63 7.64 4.29
N ILE A 88 -9.13 8.75 4.85
CA ILE A 88 -8.50 9.79 4.06
C ILE A 88 -7.09 9.29 3.74
N GLU A 89 -6.80 9.06 2.46
CA GLU A 89 -5.40 8.96 2.01
C GLU A 89 -4.72 10.28 2.38
N THR A 90 -3.74 10.23 3.27
CA THR A 90 -2.99 11.42 3.64
C THR A 90 -2.33 11.98 2.38
N ASN A 91 -2.51 13.27 2.08
CA ASN A 91 -1.78 13.97 1.02
C ASN A 91 -0.26 13.68 1.06
N ASP A 92 0.27 13.37 2.25
CA ASP A 92 1.64 12.90 2.48
C ASP A 92 2.00 11.66 1.66
N THR A 93 1.08 10.70 1.49
CA THR A 93 1.30 9.48 0.69
C THR A 93 1.40 9.80 -0.79
N ILE A 94 0.56 10.69 -1.32
CA ILE A 94 0.66 11.15 -2.72
C ILE A 94 1.98 11.91 -2.91
N LEU A 95 2.36 12.78 -1.97
CA LEU A 95 3.65 13.49 -2.00
C LEU A 95 4.85 12.53 -1.97
N GLU A 96 4.78 11.44 -1.21
CA GLU A 96 5.80 10.38 -1.19
C GLU A 96 5.88 9.65 -2.54
N LEU A 97 4.75 9.30 -3.14
CA LEU A 97 4.71 8.67 -4.48
C LEU A 97 5.32 9.58 -5.55
N VAL A 98 5.00 10.88 -5.53
CA VAL A 98 5.58 11.88 -6.45
C VAL A 98 7.09 12.01 -6.23
N LYS A 99 7.56 11.97 -4.98
CA LYS A 99 8.99 12.01 -4.66
C LYS A 99 9.72 10.78 -5.20
N GLU A 100 9.15 9.59 -5.02
CA GLU A 100 9.71 8.34 -5.56
C GLU A 100 9.76 8.39 -7.10
N GLN A 101 8.70 8.86 -7.75
CA GLN A 101 8.65 9.02 -9.20
C GLN A 101 9.79 9.90 -9.73
N LYS A 102 10.06 11.04 -9.08
CA LYS A 102 11.19 11.93 -9.43
C LYS A 102 12.55 11.25 -9.23
N GLN A 103 12.70 10.44 -8.19
CA GLN A 103 13.95 9.69 -7.99
C GLN A 103 14.18 8.66 -9.11
N LEU A 104 13.15 7.95 -9.56
CA LEU A 104 13.25 7.02 -10.67
C LEU A 104 13.63 7.72 -11.97
N GLU A 105 13.11 8.92 -12.22
CA GLU A 105 13.47 9.74 -13.39
C GLU A 105 14.98 10.06 -13.40
N LEU A 106 15.54 10.48 -12.26
CA LEU A 106 16.98 10.74 -12.12
C LEU A 106 17.82 9.48 -12.36
N VAL A 107 17.39 8.33 -11.85
CA VAL A 107 18.09 7.06 -12.07
C VAL A 107 18.05 6.66 -13.55
N ILE A 108 16.91 6.83 -14.23
CA ILE A 108 16.79 6.57 -15.67
C ILE A 108 17.76 7.47 -16.44
N LEU A 109 17.86 8.75 -16.09
CA LEU A 109 18.76 9.69 -16.74
C LEU A 109 20.22 9.28 -16.57
N SER A 110 20.66 8.98 -15.35
CA SER A 110 22.02 8.53 -15.06
C SER A 110 22.39 7.24 -15.81
N LEU A 111 21.47 6.26 -15.87
CA LEU A 111 21.72 5.02 -16.61
C LEU A 111 21.80 5.23 -18.13
N ARG A 112 21.07 6.21 -18.68
CA ARG A 112 21.19 6.56 -20.11
C ARG A 112 22.55 7.17 -20.41
N GLU A 113 23.03 8.07 -19.56
CA GLU A 113 24.38 8.63 -19.68
C GLU A 113 25.44 7.51 -19.62
N GLU A 114 25.29 6.55 -18.70
CA GLU A 114 26.18 5.38 -18.62
C GLU A 114 26.16 4.55 -19.94
N VAL A 115 24.98 4.36 -20.53
CA VAL A 115 24.81 3.67 -21.81
C VAL A 115 25.50 4.39 -22.97
N ASP A 116 25.43 5.72 -22.99
CA ASP A 116 26.08 6.56 -24.00
C ASP A 116 27.61 6.51 -23.85
N ILE A 117 28.12 6.51 -22.62
CA ILE A 117 29.56 6.35 -22.34
C ILE A 117 30.08 4.99 -22.83
N TYR A 118 29.28 3.91 -22.78
CA TYR A 118 29.69 2.62 -23.33
C TYR A 118 29.97 2.68 -24.84
N ASP A 119 29.29 3.53 -25.60
CA ASP A 119 29.60 3.70 -27.03
C ASP A 119 30.96 4.36 -27.27
N GLU A 120 31.38 5.26 -26.37
CA GLU A 120 32.72 5.84 -26.40
C GLU A 120 33.78 4.82 -25.99
N LEU A 121 33.57 4.11 -24.87
CA LEU A 121 34.48 3.08 -24.38
C LEU A 121 34.70 1.98 -25.41
N LYS A 122 33.65 1.61 -26.15
CA LYS A 122 33.72 0.62 -27.23
C LYS A 122 34.70 1.03 -28.34
N ARG A 123 34.87 2.32 -28.60
CA ARG A 123 35.85 2.85 -29.58
C ARG A 123 37.27 2.85 -29.00
N CYS A 124 37.41 3.15 -27.72
CA CYS A 124 38.70 3.19 -27.03
C CYS A 124 39.30 1.80 -26.76
N TYR A 125 38.45 0.77 -26.59
CA TYR A 125 38.86 -0.59 -26.24
C TYR A 125 38.23 -1.65 -27.19
N PRO A 126 38.72 -1.74 -28.45
CA PRO A 126 38.14 -2.64 -29.46
C PRO A 126 38.19 -4.12 -29.08
N ASP A 127 39.22 -4.53 -28.34
CA ASP A 127 39.41 -5.88 -27.80
C ASP A 127 38.34 -6.28 -26.77
N LEU A 128 37.70 -5.29 -26.12
CA LEU A 128 36.63 -5.48 -25.15
C LEU A 128 35.23 -5.23 -25.73
N GLN A 129 35.12 -4.93 -27.03
CA GLN A 129 33.87 -4.53 -27.70
C GLN A 129 32.68 -5.43 -27.34
N PHE A 130 32.87 -6.75 -27.39
CA PHE A 130 31.79 -7.71 -27.09
C PHE A 130 31.32 -7.63 -25.64
N LYS A 131 32.26 -7.50 -24.68
CA LYS A 131 31.91 -7.38 -23.25
C LYS A 131 31.22 -6.05 -22.95
N ILE A 132 31.68 -4.96 -23.58
CA ILE A 132 31.06 -3.63 -23.45
C ILE A 132 29.63 -3.66 -23.98
N GLU A 133 29.40 -4.31 -25.13
CA GLU A 133 28.05 -4.46 -25.68
C GLU A 133 27.12 -5.28 -24.77
N GLN A 134 27.64 -6.36 -24.17
CA GLN A 134 26.87 -7.12 -23.17
C GLN A 134 26.49 -6.26 -21.96
N LEU A 135 27.43 -5.46 -21.44
CA LEU A 135 27.17 -4.56 -20.31
C LEU A 135 26.12 -3.50 -20.66
N LYS A 136 26.24 -2.90 -21.86
CA LYS A 136 25.26 -1.95 -22.40
C LYS A 136 23.85 -2.54 -22.49
N GLN A 137 23.73 -3.80 -22.94
CA GLN A 137 22.45 -4.50 -22.99
C GLN A 137 21.86 -4.74 -21.59
N ILE A 138 22.70 -5.07 -20.59
CA ILE A 138 22.25 -5.22 -19.20
C ILE A 138 21.68 -3.90 -18.69
N LYS A 139 22.40 -2.78 -18.87
CA LYS A 139 21.94 -1.45 -18.45
C LYS A 139 20.68 -1.00 -19.19
N THR A 140 20.58 -1.30 -20.48
CA THR A 140 19.36 -1.03 -21.27
C THR A 140 18.14 -1.79 -20.73
N ARG A 141 18.32 -3.04 -20.30
CA ARG A 141 17.25 -3.82 -19.66
C ARG A 141 16.86 -3.23 -18.30
N GLU A 142 17.83 -2.79 -17.51
CA GLU A 142 17.63 -2.13 -16.23
C GLU A 142 16.80 -0.84 -16.39
N ILE A 143 17.16 0.02 -17.36
CA ILE A 143 16.38 1.21 -17.73
C ILE A 143 14.93 0.85 -18.04
N ARG A 144 14.68 -0.23 -18.81
CA ARG A 144 13.32 -0.67 -19.14
C ARG A 144 12.51 -1.06 -17.90
N LEU A 145 13.12 -1.78 -16.96
CA LEU A 145 12.47 -2.19 -15.72
C LEU A 145 12.10 -0.98 -14.85
N ILE A 146 13.03 -0.04 -14.71
CA ILE A 146 12.82 1.19 -13.92
C ILE A 146 11.74 2.07 -14.60
N LYS A 147 11.75 2.15 -15.94
CA LYS A 147 10.71 2.87 -16.70
C LYS A 147 9.33 2.27 -16.51
N ASN A 148 9.21 0.94 -16.45
CA ASN A 148 7.92 0.30 -16.15
C ASN A 148 7.42 0.68 -14.76
N LYS A 149 8.31 0.74 -13.75
CA LYS A 149 7.96 1.17 -12.40
C LYS A 149 7.54 2.65 -12.37
N TYR A 150 8.28 3.52 -13.06
CA TYR A 150 7.93 4.93 -13.23
C TYR A 150 6.53 5.11 -13.85
N ASN A 151 6.23 4.36 -14.91
CA ASN A 151 4.93 4.43 -15.57
C ASN A 151 3.79 3.95 -14.64
N ALA A 152 4.00 2.86 -13.90
CA ALA A 152 3.01 2.36 -12.94
C ALA A 152 2.73 3.39 -11.83
N LEU A 153 3.77 4.04 -11.30
CA LEU A 153 3.63 5.13 -10.34
C LEU A 153 2.88 6.33 -10.95
N SER A 154 3.20 6.69 -12.19
CA SER A 154 2.51 7.78 -12.88
C SER A 154 1.01 7.48 -13.04
N SER A 155 0.65 6.27 -13.46
CA SER A 155 -0.75 5.86 -13.57
C SER A 155 -1.48 5.89 -12.23
N LEU A 156 -0.81 5.47 -11.15
CA LEU A 156 -1.38 5.50 -9.82
C LEU A 156 -1.60 6.94 -9.33
N ILE A 157 -0.58 7.81 -9.45
CA ILE A 157 -0.69 9.22 -9.04
C ILE A 157 -1.82 9.90 -9.81
N SER A 158 -1.90 9.73 -11.12
CA SER A 158 -2.97 10.30 -11.94
C SER A 158 -4.36 9.80 -11.53
N TYR A 159 -4.50 8.52 -11.17
CA TYR A 159 -5.76 7.98 -10.66
C TYR A 159 -6.16 8.54 -9.28
N LEU A 160 -5.18 8.88 -8.45
CA LEU A 160 -5.43 9.44 -7.10
C LEU A 160 -5.69 10.96 -7.12
N GLU A 161 -5.29 11.66 -8.18
CA GLU A 161 -5.50 13.11 -8.37
C GLU A 161 -6.82 13.45 -9.12
N GLU A 162 -7.49 12.45 -9.72
CA GLU A 162 -8.82 12.55 -10.38
C GLU A 162 -9.98 12.58 -9.38
#